data_AF-Q8WRW6-F1
#
_entry.id   AF-Q8WRW6-F1
#
_cell.length_a   1.000
_cell.length_b   1.000
_cell.length_c   1.000
_cell.angle_alpha   90.00
_cell.angle_beta   90.00
_cell.angle_gamma   90.00
#
_symmetry.space_group_name_H-M   'P 1'
#
loop_
_entity.id
_entity.type
_entity.pdbx_description
1 polymer ?
#
loop_
_entity_poly.entity_id
_entity_poly.type
_entity_poly.pdbx_seq_one_letter_code
_entity_poly.pdbx_strand_id
1 'polypeptide(L)'
;MKITIVSLLCVIYCALVHADTVAILCSQKAGFDLSDLKSMYEANSEEQMKKFGCFEACVFQKLHFMDGNTLNVEKLESGTRELTPDDFTEDVHEIIEQCVSKAADEDECMVARKYIDCALEKMKFLDDELEKIAGN
;
A
#
# COMPACT_ATOMS: atom_id res chain seq x y z
N MET A 1 -31.58 -3.03 19.79
CA MET A 1 -30.64 -4.11 19.43
C MET A 1 -30.64 -4.43 17.93
N LYS A 2 -31.78 -4.64 17.25
CA LYS A 2 -31.80 -4.86 15.79
C LYS A 2 -31.35 -3.64 14.95
N ILE A 3 -31.72 -2.42 15.36
CA ILE A 3 -31.35 -1.18 14.64
C ILE A 3 -29.83 -0.92 14.69
N THR A 4 -29.18 -1.16 15.83
CA THR A 4 -27.72 -1.00 15.98
C THR A 4 -26.93 -2.02 15.17
N ILE A 5 -27.41 -3.27 15.07
CA ILE A 5 -26.78 -4.31 14.22
C ILE A 5 -26.90 -3.95 12.73
N VAL A 6 -28.05 -3.46 12.28
CA VAL A 6 -28.25 -3.03 10.89
C VAL A 6 -27.35 -1.84 10.54
N SER A 7 -27.22 -0.86 11.44
CA SER A 7 -26.30 0.28 11.23
C SER A 7 -24.84 -0.15 11.18
N LEU A 8 -24.39 -1.05 12.04
CA LEU A 8 -23.02 -1.61 12.01
C LEU A 8 -22.76 -2.38 10.72
N LEU A 9 -23.70 -3.23 10.28
CA LEU A 9 -23.61 -3.95 9.02
C LEU A 9 -23.60 -3.02 7.80
N CYS A 10 -24.36 -1.92 7.83
CA CYS A 10 -24.31 -0.89 6.79
C CYS A 10 -22.95 -0.18 6.76
N VAL A 11 -22.36 0.15 7.90
CA VAL A 11 -21.03 0.79 7.95
C VAL A 11 -19.95 -0.18 7.45
N ILE A 12 -20.01 -1.44 7.84
CA ILE A 12 -19.08 -2.49 7.37
C ILE A 12 -19.26 -2.72 5.86
N TYR A 13 -20.50 -2.82 5.38
CA TYR A 13 -20.80 -2.98 3.96
C TYR A 13 -20.33 -1.75 3.15
N CYS A 14 -20.57 -0.54 3.66
CA CYS A 14 -20.04 0.67 3.04
C CYS A 14 -18.52 0.66 3.04
N ALA A 15 -17.84 0.32 4.13
CA ALA A 15 -16.38 0.27 4.19
C ALA A 15 -15.78 -0.75 3.20
N LEU A 16 -16.36 -1.95 3.12
CA LEU A 16 -15.96 -2.99 2.16
C LEU A 16 -16.19 -2.53 0.71
N VAL A 17 -17.36 -1.97 0.40
CA VAL A 17 -17.68 -1.46 -0.94
C VAL A 17 -16.77 -0.29 -1.34
N HIS A 18 -16.36 0.57 -0.40
CA HIS A 18 -15.43 1.67 -0.70
C HIS A 18 -14.02 1.15 -1.02
N ALA A 19 -13.52 0.14 -0.29
CA ALA A 19 -12.23 -0.48 -0.59
C ALA A 19 -12.24 -1.16 -1.97
N ASP A 20 -13.31 -1.89 -2.29
CA ASP A 20 -13.50 -2.52 -3.60
C ASP A 20 -13.56 -1.47 -4.73
N THR A 21 -14.21 -0.33 -4.48
CA THR A 21 -14.34 0.72 -5.48
C THR A 21 -13.00 1.37 -5.83
N VAL A 22 -12.14 1.64 -4.84
CA VAL A 22 -10.81 2.23 -5.10
C VAL A 22 -9.94 1.25 -5.90
N ALA A 23 -9.92 -0.02 -5.52
CA ALA A 23 -9.14 -1.04 -6.21
C ALA A 23 -9.59 -1.21 -7.67
N ILE A 24 -10.90 -1.28 -7.93
CA ILE A 24 -11.46 -1.40 -9.29
C ILE A 24 -11.13 -0.16 -10.14
N LEU A 25 -11.30 1.04 -9.59
CA LEU A 25 -11.01 2.28 -10.33
C LEU A 25 -9.53 2.39 -10.69
N CYS A 26 -8.66 2.02 -9.75
CA CYS A 26 -7.22 2.12 -9.96
C CYS A 26 -6.69 1.04 -10.91
N SER A 27 -7.21 -0.18 -10.89
CA SER A 27 -6.80 -1.20 -11.86
C SER A 27 -7.20 -0.80 -13.27
N GLN A 28 -8.43 -0.30 -13.45
CA GLN A 28 -8.91 0.22 -14.73
C GLN A 28 -8.07 1.40 -15.23
N LYS A 29 -7.72 2.36 -14.35
CA LYS A 29 -6.83 3.48 -14.69
C LYS A 29 -5.45 2.99 -15.13
N ALA A 30 -4.93 1.94 -14.49
CA ALA A 30 -3.65 1.32 -14.81
C ALA A 30 -3.70 0.40 -16.05
N GLY A 31 -4.89 0.17 -16.63
CA GLY A 31 -5.05 -0.58 -17.86
C GLY A 31 -5.11 -2.10 -17.67
N PHE A 32 -5.62 -2.57 -16.54
CA PHE A 32 -5.89 -3.99 -16.29
C PHE A 32 -7.18 -4.21 -15.48
N ASP A 33 -7.72 -5.42 -15.49
CA ASP A 33 -8.87 -5.77 -14.66
C ASP A 33 -8.43 -6.18 -13.26
N LEU A 34 -9.19 -5.84 -12.21
CA LEU A 34 -8.82 -6.22 -10.85
C LEU A 34 -8.64 -7.75 -10.69
N SER A 35 -9.35 -8.56 -11.46
CA SER A 35 -9.19 -10.02 -11.47
C SER A 35 -7.80 -10.48 -11.94
N ASP A 36 -7.07 -9.64 -12.67
CA ASP A 36 -5.69 -9.91 -13.11
C ASP A 36 -4.64 -9.47 -12.08
N LEU A 37 -5.03 -8.83 -10.96
CA LEU A 37 -4.09 -8.23 -10.00
C LEU A 37 -3.04 -9.23 -9.50
N LYS A 38 -3.43 -10.47 -9.23
CA LYS A 38 -2.50 -11.52 -8.78
C LYS A 38 -1.46 -11.84 -9.86
N SER A 39 -1.89 -12.01 -11.11
CA SER A 39 -0.97 -12.32 -12.20
C SER A 39 -0.06 -11.13 -12.51
N MET A 40 -0.54 -9.90 -12.30
CA MET A 40 0.28 -8.68 -12.39
C MET A 40 1.36 -8.62 -11.33
N TYR A 41 1.04 -8.97 -10.08
CA TYR A 41 2.00 -8.99 -8.97
C TYR A 41 3.08 -10.07 -9.14
N GLU A 42 2.70 -11.25 -9.64
CA GLU A 42 3.63 -12.37 -9.85
C GLU A 42 4.47 -12.23 -11.13
N ALA A 43 4.07 -11.36 -12.05
CA ALA A 43 4.73 -11.23 -13.34
C ALA A 43 5.93 -10.27 -13.29
N ASN A 44 6.99 -10.66 -14.01
CA ASN A 44 8.28 -9.97 -13.99
C ASN A 44 8.58 -9.18 -15.27
N SER A 45 7.58 -8.84 -16.10
CA SER A 45 7.83 -7.97 -17.25
C SER A 45 7.82 -6.50 -16.84
N GLU A 46 8.67 -5.69 -17.47
CA GLU A 46 8.77 -4.25 -17.23
C GLU A 46 7.43 -3.53 -17.45
N GLU A 47 6.67 -3.94 -18.48
CA GLU A 47 5.34 -3.39 -18.75
C GLU A 47 4.36 -3.67 -17.59
N GLN A 48 4.36 -4.90 -17.07
CA GLN A 48 3.46 -5.28 -15.99
C GLN A 48 3.86 -4.62 -14.68
N MET A 49 5.16 -4.54 -14.36
CA MET A 49 5.66 -3.79 -13.21
C MET A 49 5.22 -2.33 -13.27
N LYS A 50 5.32 -1.70 -14.46
CA LYS A 50 4.88 -0.32 -14.64
C LYS A 50 3.38 -0.15 -14.43
N LYS A 51 2.55 -1.02 -15.01
CA LYS A 51 1.09 -0.99 -14.80
C LYS A 51 0.74 -1.18 -13.33
N PHE A 52 1.40 -2.12 -12.64
CA PHE A 52 1.18 -2.35 -11.22
C PHE A 52 1.61 -1.13 -10.38
N GLY A 53 2.74 -0.51 -10.72
CA GLY A 53 3.16 0.77 -10.13
C GLY A 53 2.14 1.89 -10.32
N CYS A 54 1.51 1.97 -11.49
CA CYS A 54 0.44 2.95 -11.73
C CYS A 54 -0.83 2.66 -10.92
N PHE A 55 -1.12 1.38 -10.67
CA PHE A 55 -2.19 0.99 -9.74
C PHE A 55 -1.86 1.44 -8.31
N GLU A 56 -0.66 1.16 -7.81
CA GLU A 56 -0.18 1.59 -6.50
C GLU A 56 -0.21 3.11 -6.35
N ALA A 57 0.28 3.86 -7.36
CA ALA A 57 0.25 5.32 -7.38
C ALA A 57 -1.17 5.87 -7.31
N CYS A 58 -2.11 5.29 -8.07
CA CYS A 58 -3.51 5.66 -8.01
C CYS A 58 -4.11 5.44 -6.61
N VAL A 59 -3.81 4.30 -5.97
CA VAL A 59 -4.28 4.00 -4.62
C VAL A 59 -3.70 5.01 -3.62
N PHE A 60 -2.39 5.29 -3.68
CA PHE A 60 -1.76 6.28 -2.81
C PHE A 60 -2.32 7.68 -2.99
N GLN A 61 -2.61 8.11 -4.21
CA GLN A 61 -3.25 9.40 -4.47
C GLN A 61 -4.67 9.46 -3.90
N LYS A 62 -5.45 8.37 -4.03
CA LYS A 62 -6.82 8.29 -3.47
C LYS A 62 -6.83 8.27 -1.94
N LEU A 63 -5.79 7.74 -1.32
CA LEU A 63 -5.59 7.74 0.13
C LEU A 63 -4.84 8.97 0.65
N HIS A 64 -4.48 9.91 -0.24
CA HIS A 64 -3.71 11.11 0.08
C HIS A 64 -2.31 10.84 0.65
N PHE A 65 -1.75 9.67 0.37
CA PHE A 65 -0.35 9.32 0.66
C PHE A 65 0.61 9.85 -0.39
N MET A 66 0.10 10.23 -1.57
CA MET A 66 0.88 10.74 -2.69
C MET A 66 0.16 11.94 -3.34
N ASP A 67 0.93 12.95 -3.73
CA ASP A 67 0.49 14.05 -4.60
C ASP A 67 1.42 14.10 -5.84
N GLY A 68 0.85 13.80 -7.01
CA GLY A 68 1.64 13.55 -8.23
C GLY A 68 2.67 12.45 -8.01
N ASN A 69 3.95 12.77 -8.12
CA ASN A 69 5.09 11.87 -7.89
C ASN A 69 5.74 12.04 -6.50
N THR A 70 5.11 12.76 -5.56
CA THR A 70 5.67 13.02 -4.23
C THR A 70 4.90 12.25 -3.17
N LEU A 71 5.59 11.38 -2.42
CA LEU A 71 5.03 10.68 -1.26
C LEU A 71 5.02 11.58 -0.02
N ASN A 72 3.96 11.49 0.76
CA ASN A 72 3.79 12.22 2.02
C ASN A 72 4.08 11.28 3.21
N VAL A 73 5.25 11.45 3.82
CA VAL A 73 5.72 10.67 4.98
C VAL A 73 4.73 10.71 6.13
N GLU A 74 4.28 11.91 6.53
CA GLU A 74 3.34 12.08 7.66
C GLU A 74 2.03 11.32 7.41
N LYS A 75 1.53 11.37 6.17
CA LYS A 75 0.29 10.66 5.79
C LYS A 75 0.48 9.16 5.77
N LEU A 76 1.58 8.66 5.21
CA LEU A 76 1.94 7.24 5.24
C LEU A 76 2.03 6.74 6.68
N GLU A 77 2.74 7.44 7.56
CA GLU A 77 2.85 7.06 8.97
C GLU A 77 1.51 7.07 9.69
N SER A 78 0.72 8.12 9.50
CA SER A 78 -0.60 8.22 10.12
C SER A 78 -1.53 7.09 9.64
N GLY A 79 -1.48 6.76 8.35
CA GLY A 79 -2.25 5.67 7.75
C GLY A 79 -1.81 4.31 8.28
N THR A 80 -0.51 4.03 8.34
CA THR A 80 0.01 2.79 8.92
C THR A 80 -0.36 2.68 10.39
N ARG A 81 -0.25 3.75 11.17
CA ARG A 81 -0.64 3.76 12.59
C ARG A 81 -2.14 3.52 12.80
N GLU A 82 -2.98 4.01 11.90
CA GLU A 82 -4.44 3.78 11.97
C GLU A 82 -4.80 2.33 11.62
N LEU A 83 -4.11 1.74 10.65
CA LEU A 83 -4.36 0.38 10.18
C LEU A 83 -3.75 -0.70 11.08
N THR A 84 -2.56 -0.46 11.60
CA THR A 84 -1.77 -1.42 12.40
C THR A 84 -1.14 -0.73 13.61
N PRO A 85 -1.95 -0.26 14.58
CA PRO A 85 -1.46 0.54 15.71
C PRO A 85 -0.48 -0.23 16.61
N ASP A 86 -0.67 -1.54 16.77
CA ASP A 86 0.17 -2.40 17.61
C ASP A 86 1.51 -2.74 16.94
N ASP A 87 1.58 -2.67 15.60
CA ASP A 87 2.75 -3.01 14.80
C ASP A 87 3.56 -1.76 14.37
N PHE A 88 3.07 -0.55 14.66
CA PHE A 88 3.81 0.67 14.35
C PHE A 88 4.95 0.87 15.36
N THR A 89 6.15 0.45 14.97
CA THR A 89 7.39 0.61 15.75
C THR A 89 8.26 1.75 15.23
N GLU A 90 9.34 2.06 15.94
CA GLU A 90 10.40 2.96 15.45
C GLU A 90 11.01 2.44 14.14
N ASP A 91 11.17 1.12 14.00
CA ASP A 91 11.66 0.50 12.75
C ASP A 91 10.71 0.75 11.57
N VAL A 92 9.39 0.71 11.78
CA VAL A 92 8.40 1.01 10.74
C VAL A 92 8.49 2.47 10.29
N HIS A 93 8.68 3.40 11.22
CA HIS A 93 8.94 4.81 10.90
C HIS A 93 10.20 4.96 10.04
N GLU A 94 11.32 4.34 10.45
CA GLU A 94 12.57 4.38 9.68
C GLU A 94 12.43 3.76 8.28
N ILE A 95 11.67 2.67 8.14
CA ILE A 95 11.37 2.06 6.84
C ILE A 95 10.67 3.07 5.93
N ILE A 96 9.62 3.73 6.43
CA ILE A 96 8.85 4.69 5.64
C ILE A 96 9.75 5.81 5.16
N GLU A 97 10.52 6.45 6.04
CA GLU A 97 11.41 7.56 5.67
C GLU A 97 12.46 7.14 4.63
N GLN A 98 13.13 6.01 4.87
CA GLN A 98 14.19 5.52 3.99
C GLN A 98 13.64 5.14 2.62
N CYS A 99 12.46 4.50 2.57
CA CYS A 99 11.86 4.08 1.31
C CYS A 99 11.27 5.24 0.52
N VAL A 100 10.68 6.24 1.18
CA VAL A 100 10.26 7.48 0.50
C VAL A 100 11.46 8.19 -0.13
N SER A 101 12.57 8.31 0.61
CA SER A 101 13.80 8.93 0.09
C SER A 101 14.38 8.19 -1.12
N LYS A 102 14.36 6.85 -1.10
CA LYS A 102 14.84 6.01 -2.22
C LYS A 102 13.91 5.98 -3.43
N ALA A 103 12.62 6.25 -3.24
CA ALA A 103 11.61 6.10 -4.28
C ALA A 103 11.59 7.23 -5.32
N ALA A 104 12.32 8.33 -5.10
CA ALA A 104 12.29 9.52 -5.96
C ALA A 104 12.46 9.18 -7.46
N ASP A 105 11.51 9.63 -8.27
CA ASP A 105 11.44 9.46 -9.73
C ASP A 105 10.55 10.55 -10.35
N GLU A 106 10.67 10.78 -11.66
CA GLU A 106 9.79 11.68 -12.41
C GLU A 106 8.42 11.04 -12.69
N ASP A 107 8.37 9.71 -12.83
CA ASP A 107 7.15 8.95 -13.09
C ASP A 107 6.49 8.51 -11.78
N GLU A 108 5.27 8.98 -11.51
CA GLU A 108 4.49 8.64 -10.31
C GLU A 108 4.32 7.13 -10.11
N CYS A 109 4.19 6.36 -11.21
CA CYS A 109 4.06 4.91 -11.15
C CYS A 109 5.35 4.26 -10.65
N MET A 110 6.51 4.80 -11.07
CA MET A 110 7.81 4.30 -10.63
C MET A 110 8.09 4.68 -9.18
N VAL A 111 7.65 5.86 -8.73
CA VAL A 111 7.75 6.25 -7.31
C VAL A 111 6.99 5.28 -6.43
N ALA A 112 5.72 5.00 -6.76
CA ALA A 112 4.90 4.09 -5.97
C ALA A 112 5.51 2.68 -5.93
N ARG A 113 5.98 2.18 -7.09
CA ARG A 113 6.56 0.84 -7.18
C ARG A 113 7.86 0.70 -6.39
N LYS A 114 8.78 1.64 -6.55
CA LYS A 114 10.05 1.66 -5.82
C LYS A 114 9.83 1.74 -4.31
N TYR A 115 8.84 2.51 -3.87
CA TYR A 115 8.48 2.61 -2.47
C TYR A 115 7.99 1.26 -1.91
N ILE A 116 7.03 0.61 -2.60
CA ILE A 116 6.50 -0.70 -2.18
C ILE A 116 7.60 -1.76 -2.18
N ASP A 117 8.41 -1.84 -3.23
CA ASP A 117 9.51 -2.81 -3.31
C ASP A 117 10.50 -2.61 -2.15
N CYS A 118 10.89 -1.38 -1.85
CA CYS A 118 11.75 -1.05 -0.72
C CYS A 118 11.12 -1.43 0.64
N ALA A 119 9.84 -1.11 0.83
CA ALA A 119 9.13 -1.39 2.08
C ALA A 119 9.04 -2.90 2.33
N LEU A 120 8.67 -3.67 1.31
CA LEU A 120 8.60 -5.14 1.38
C LEU A 120 9.97 -5.77 1.66
N GLU A 121 11.03 -5.30 1.00
CA GLU A 121 12.40 -5.79 1.23
C GLU A 121 12.83 -5.57 2.69
N LYS A 122 12.57 -4.38 3.23
CA LYS A 122 12.94 -4.06 4.62
C LYS A 122 12.08 -4.75 5.66
N MET A 123 10.77 -4.89 5.44
CA MET A 123 9.90 -5.64 6.34
C MET A 123 10.32 -7.10 6.41
N LYS A 124 10.63 -7.72 5.26
CA LYS A 124 11.14 -9.10 5.23
C LYS A 124 12.47 -9.22 5.99
N PHE A 125 13.37 -8.26 5.81
CA PHE A 125 14.63 -8.24 6.54
C PHE A 125 14.43 -8.17 8.06
N LEU A 126 13.52 -7.32 8.54
CA LEU A 126 13.18 -7.24 9.97
C LEU A 126 12.59 -8.55 10.50
N ASP A 127 11.67 -9.17 9.75
CA ASP A 127 11.06 -10.45 10.12
C ASP A 127 12.14 -11.55 10.25
N ASP A 128 13.04 -11.65 9.26
CA ASP A 128 14.18 -12.56 9.26
C ASP A 128 15.18 -12.28 10.43
N GLU A 129 15.27 -11.05 10.93
CA GLU A 129 16.10 -10.71 12.11
C GLU A 129 15.41 -11.07 13.42
N LEU A 130 14.12 -10.79 13.54
CA LEU A 130 13.32 -11.14 14.72
C LEU A 130 13.27 -12.66 14.94
N GLU A 131 13.08 -13.45 13.88
CA GLU A 131 13.12 -14.91 13.96
C GLU A 131 14.46 -15.44 14.50
N LYS A 132 15.59 -14.82 14.10
CA LYS A 132 16.93 -15.21 14.60
C LYS A 132 17.12 -14.89 16.07
N ILE A 133 16.51 -13.81 16.56
CA ILE A 133 16.59 -13.40 17.96
C ILE A 133 15.68 -14.28 18.83
N ALA A 134 14.48 -14.62 18.34
CA ALA A 134 13.51 -15.45 19.07
C ALA A 134 13.84 -16.95 19.06
N GLY A 135 14.64 -17.42 18.09
CA GLY A 135 15.09 -18.81 17.99
C GLY A 135 16.34 -19.17 18.79
N ASN A 136 16.82 -18.27 19.65
CA ASN A 136 18.01 -18.41 20.51
C ASN A 136 17.65 -18.25 22.00
#